data_AF-A0A066RN72-F1
#
_entry.id   AF-A0A066RN72-F1
#
_cell.length_a   1.000
_cell.length_b   1.000
_cell.length_c   1.000
_cell.angle_alpha   90.00
_cell.angle_beta   90.00
_cell.angle_gamma   90.00
#
_symmetry.space_group_name_H-M   'P 1'
#
loop_
_entity.id
_entity.type
_entity.pdbx_description
1 polymer ?
#
loop_
_entity_poly.entity_id
_entity_poly.type
_entity_poly.pdbx_seq_one_letter_code
_entity_poly.pdbx_strand_id
1 'polypeptide(L)'
;MRISHKRKVQLKLQKRIKAATAVAQKPVTKAAVKKAAPAKAAAAKPQVEEKQAAPAAQVATSVSLTPKQQQVLDIVAKNAEGINPKSIGLEAGQEDSKAASWATGALKKLVEENLVERLQLAGNKVVYKAL
;
A
#
# COMPACT_ATOMS: atom_id res chain seq x y z
N MET A 1 -17.51 -40.72 20.75
CA MET A 1 -17.69 -39.30 20.30
C MET A 1 -17.99 -39.28 18.80
N ARG A 2 -19.03 -38.56 18.35
CA ARG A 2 -19.37 -38.41 16.92
C ARG A 2 -18.23 -37.71 16.17
N ILE A 3 -17.86 -38.21 14.98
CA ILE A 3 -16.71 -37.76 14.16
C ILE A 3 -16.70 -36.24 13.95
N SER A 4 -17.88 -35.63 13.77
CA SER A 4 -18.06 -34.18 13.59
C SER A 4 -17.55 -33.37 14.77
N HIS A 5 -17.74 -33.86 16.00
CA HIS A 5 -17.28 -33.17 17.19
C HIS A 5 -15.74 -33.21 17.28
N LYS A 6 -15.14 -34.36 16.96
CA LYS A 6 -13.68 -34.54 16.91
C LYS A 6 -13.04 -33.60 15.87
N ARG A 7 -13.60 -33.51 14.66
CA ARG A 7 -13.12 -32.58 13.61
C ARG A 7 -13.21 -31.12 14.04
N LYS A 8 -14.33 -30.71 14.66
CA LYS A 8 -14.52 -29.33 15.15
C LYS A 8 -13.48 -28.96 16.20
N VAL A 9 -13.17 -29.87 17.13
CA VAL A 9 -12.14 -29.67 18.16
C VAL A 9 -10.75 -29.55 17.53
N GLN A 10 -10.40 -30.44 16.59
CA GLN A 10 -9.10 -30.40 15.89
C GLN A 10 -8.90 -29.10 15.11
N LEU A 11 -9.91 -28.62 14.37
CA LEU A 11 -9.85 -27.35 13.65
C LEU A 11 -9.66 -26.16 14.61
N LYS A 12 -10.26 -26.20 15.80
CA LYS A 12 -10.12 -25.13 16.80
C LYS A 12 -8.71 -25.10 17.40
N LEU A 13 -8.14 -26.28 17.67
CA LEU A 13 -6.74 -26.42 18.12
C LEU A 13 -5.76 -25.93 17.06
N GLN A 14 -5.93 -26.35 15.80
CA GLN A 14 -5.06 -25.91 14.70
C GLN A 14 -5.10 -24.39 14.51
N LYS A 15 -6.28 -23.76 14.61
CA LYS A 15 -6.40 -22.29 14.54
C LYS A 15 -5.64 -21.58 15.66
N ARG A 16 -5.70 -22.10 16.89
CA ARG A 16 -4.97 -21.53 18.04
C ARG A 16 -3.46 -21.70 17.89
N ILE A 17 -3.01 -22.88 17.47
CA ILE A 17 -1.59 -23.13 17.22
C ILE A 17 -1.07 -22.19 16.12
N LYS A 18 -1.81 -22.04 15.01
CA LYS A 18 -1.42 -21.14 13.92
C LYS A 18 -1.39 -19.67 14.32
N ALA A 19 -2.30 -19.24 15.20
CA ALA A 19 -2.27 -17.89 15.77
C ALA A 19 -1.07 -17.72 16.72
N ALA A 20 -0.77 -18.72 17.55
CA ALA A 20 0.37 -18.70 18.46
C ALA A 20 1.72 -18.72 17.72
N THR A 21 1.85 -19.51 16.65
CA THR A 21 3.07 -19.53 15.83
C THR A 21 3.24 -18.24 15.04
N ALA A 22 2.16 -17.60 14.60
CA ALA A 22 2.23 -16.27 13.98
C ALA A 22 2.66 -15.17 14.98
N VAL A 23 2.31 -15.31 16.27
CA VAL A 23 2.77 -14.41 17.34
C VAL A 23 4.24 -14.71 17.70
N ALA A 24 4.67 -15.96 17.65
CA ALA A 24 6.06 -16.36 17.89
C ALA A 24 7.02 -16.06 16.72
N GLN A 25 6.49 -15.74 15.53
CA GLN A 25 7.29 -15.45 14.32
C GLN A 25 7.07 -14.03 13.81
N LYS A 26 7.28 -13.02 14.67
CA LYS A 26 7.72 -11.71 14.19
C LYS A 26 9.25 -11.60 14.34
N PRO A 27 9.99 -11.21 13.29
CA PRO A 27 11.29 -11.80 12.99
C PRO A 27 12.47 -10.85 13.27
N VAL A 28 13.56 -11.43 13.76
CA VAL A 28 14.93 -10.94 13.54
C VAL A 28 15.38 -11.41 12.15
N THR A 29 15.62 -10.41 11.29
CA THR A 29 16.69 -10.30 10.28
C THR A 29 16.98 -11.42 9.25
N LYS A 30 17.10 -10.94 8.00
CA LYS A 30 18.02 -11.33 6.91
C LYS A 30 17.70 -12.52 5.97
N ALA A 31 17.60 -12.13 4.69
CA ALA A 31 18.33 -12.66 3.54
C ALA A 31 17.83 -13.94 2.81
N ALA A 32 17.44 -13.70 1.55
CA ALA A 32 18.00 -14.30 0.32
C ALA A 32 17.53 -15.70 -0.19
N VAL A 33 16.81 -15.62 -1.33
CA VAL A 33 17.19 -16.18 -2.65
C VAL A 33 16.78 -17.63 -3.05
N LYS A 34 16.22 -17.69 -4.29
CA LYS A 34 16.20 -18.75 -5.34
C LYS A 34 15.01 -19.72 -5.47
N LYS A 35 14.21 -19.42 -6.52
CA LYS A 35 14.05 -20.19 -7.79
C LYS A 35 13.31 -21.54 -7.74
N ALA A 36 12.13 -21.61 -8.40
CA ALA A 36 11.84 -22.46 -9.56
C ALA A 36 10.33 -22.44 -9.95
N ALA A 37 10.04 -22.18 -11.23
CA ALA A 37 8.75 -22.44 -11.91
C ALA A 37 8.60 -23.95 -12.24
N PRO A 38 7.41 -24.49 -12.61
CA PRO A 38 6.79 -24.36 -13.96
C PRO A 38 5.23 -24.27 -13.93
N ALA A 39 4.53 -23.49 -14.78
CA ALA A 39 4.14 -23.65 -16.20
C ALA A 39 2.87 -24.50 -16.50
N LYS A 40 2.00 -23.96 -17.40
CA LYS A 40 0.78 -24.48 -18.11
C LYS A 40 -0.54 -24.45 -17.32
N ALA A 41 -1.71 -24.02 -17.83
CA ALA A 41 -2.25 -23.73 -19.18
C ALA A 41 -3.40 -22.69 -19.02
N ALA A 42 -3.51 -21.60 -19.79
CA ALA A 42 -4.12 -21.42 -21.12
C ALA A 42 -5.67 -21.57 -21.22
N ALA A 43 -6.28 -20.54 -21.86
CA ALA A 43 -7.67 -20.36 -22.34
C ALA A 43 -8.72 -19.85 -21.32
N ALA A 44 -9.61 -18.89 -21.58
CA ALA A 44 -9.79 -17.88 -22.63
C ALA A 44 -10.87 -16.87 -22.12
N LYS A 45 -10.89 -15.67 -22.74
CA LYS A 45 -11.70 -14.46 -22.46
C LYS A 45 -13.23 -14.66 -22.51
N PRO A 46 -14.06 -13.73 -21.97
CA PRO A 46 -14.39 -12.42 -22.61
C PRO A 46 -14.10 -11.23 -21.66
N GLN A 47 -13.36 -10.17 -21.97
CA GLN A 47 -13.64 -9.03 -22.87
C GLN A 47 -15.02 -8.37 -22.70
N VAL A 48 -15.05 -7.27 -21.94
CA VAL A 48 -15.58 -5.90 -22.21
C VAL A 48 -14.91 -5.02 -21.13
N GLU A 49 -13.96 -4.10 -21.31
CA GLU A 49 -13.63 -3.08 -22.33
C GLU A 49 -14.62 -1.90 -22.41
N GLU A 50 -14.36 -0.85 -21.63
CA GLU A 50 -14.28 0.58 -22.04
C GLU A 50 -13.97 1.41 -20.79
N LYS A 51 -13.08 2.42 -20.74
CA LYS A 51 -12.50 3.22 -21.82
C LYS A 51 -11.25 3.95 -21.29
N GLN A 52 -10.15 3.71 -22.01
CA GLN A 52 -9.07 4.63 -22.38
C GLN A 52 -9.02 6.03 -21.73
N ALA A 53 -7.85 6.38 -21.19
CA ALA A 53 -6.87 7.18 -21.94
C ALA A 53 -5.54 7.28 -21.17
N ALA A 54 -4.50 6.65 -21.72
CA ALA A 54 -3.13 7.16 -21.66
C ALA A 54 -2.87 7.88 -23.02
N PRO A 55 -1.76 8.61 -23.26
CA PRO A 55 -0.58 8.83 -22.42
C PRO A 55 -0.09 10.30 -22.38
N ALA A 56 0.57 10.70 -21.29
CA ALA A 56 1.48 11.84 -21.33
C ALA A 56 2.73 11.50 -20.52
N ALA A 57 3.83 11.39 -21.25
CA ALA A 57 5.14 11.01 -20.79
C ALA A 57 5.79 12.09 -19.91
N GLN A 58 6.82 11.64 -19.18
CA GLN A 58 7.85 12.42 -18.48
C GLN A 58 7.37 12.90 -17.10
N VAL A 59 7.88 12.35 -16.00
CA VAL A 59 9.29 12.35 -15.66
C VAL A 59 9.75 10.96 -15.23
N ALA A 60 10.80 10.46 -15.89
CA ALA A 60 11.55 9.33 -15.40
C ALA A 60 12.35 9.77 -14.15
N THR A 61 11.68 9.87 -13.00
CA THR A 61 12.38 9.65 -11.75
C THR A 61 12.60 8.15 -11.69
N SER A 62 13.85 7.74 -11.88
CA SER A 62 14.36 6.37 -11.72
C SER A 62 14.24 5.90 -10.27
N VAL A 63 13.03 5.99 -9.75
CA VAL A 63 12.62 5.76 -8.39
C VAL A 63 11.42 4.84 -8.55
N SER A 64 11.62 3.57 -8.22
CA SER A 64 10.57 2.55 -8.30
C SER A 64 9.56 2.81 -7.18
N LEU A 65 8.70 3.81 -7.38
CA LEU A 65 7.65 4.19 -6.46
C LEU A 65 6.61 3.06 -6.43
N THR A 66 6.23 2.66 -5.23
CA THR A 66 5.09 1.76 -5.04
C THR A 66 3.82 2.42 -5.57
N PRO A 67 2.80 1.66 -6.01
CA PRO A 67 1.54 2.23 -6.51
C PRO A 67 0.89 3.20 -5.53
N LYS A 68 1.04 2.95 -4.22
CA LYS A 68 0.56 3.83 -3.16
C LYS A 68 1.33 5.16 -3.10
N GLN A 69 2.66 5.14 -3.23
CA GLN A 69 3.44 6.37 -3.26
C GLN A 69 3.14 7.18 -4.52
N GLN A 70 2.94 6.51 -5.65
CA GLN A 70 2.55 7.17 -6.88
C GLN A 70 1.18 7.85 -6.75
N GLN A 71 0.20 7.18 -6.14
CA GLN A 71 -1.12 7.77 -5.88
C GLN A 71 -1.03 9.00 -4.96
N VAL A 72 -0.20 8.93 -3.92
CA VAL A 72 0.01 10.08 -3.03
C VAL A 72 0.71 11.23 -3.76
N LEU A 73 1.72 10.93 -4.58
CA LEU A 73 2.44 11.93 -5.37
C LEU A 73 1.51 12.62 -6.37
N ASP A 74 0.66 11.85 -7.06
CA ASP A 74 -0.32 12.39 -8.01
C ASP A 74 -1.33 13.35 -7.34
N ILE A 75 -1.84 12.97 -6.15
CA ILE A 75 -2.74 13.83 -5.37
C ILE A 75 -2.03 15.12 -4.91
N VAL A 76 -0.78 15.01 -4.44
CA VAL A 76 0.01 16.18 -4.03
C VAL A 76 0.32 17.08 -5.23
N ALA A 77 0.64 16.51 -6.39
CA ALA A 77 0.92 17.25 -7.63
C ALA A 77 -0.33 17.99 -8.16
N LYS A 78 -1.53 17.43 -7.97
CA LYS A 78 -2.81 18.11 -8.29
C LYS A 78 -3.09 19.33 -7.40
N ASN A 79 -2.48 19.40 -6.22
CA ASN A 79 -2.72 20.44 -5.22
C ASN A 79 -1.49 21.36 -5.07
N ALA A 80 -1.37 22.36 -5.95
CA ALA A 80 -0.19 23.24 -6.03
C ALA A 80 0.07 24.11 -4.77
N GLU A 81 -0.97 24.41 -3.99
CA GLU A 81 -0.86 25.14 -2.71
C GLU A 81 -0.32 24.28 -1.56
N GLY A 82 -0.18 22.97 -1.78
CA GLY A 82 0.19 22.00 -0.78
C GLY A 82 -1.01 21.46 -0.01
N ILE A 83 -0.94 20.17 0.33
CA ILE A 83 -2.07 19.42 0.91
C ILE A 83 -1.66 18.75 2.21
N ASN A 84 -2.59 18.68 3.16
CA ASN A 84 -2.34 18.07 4.45
C ASN A 84 -2.48 16.52 4.36
N PRO A 85 -1.80 15.74 5.22
CA PRO A 85 -1.86 14.28 5.16
C PRO A 85 -3.27 13.68 5.22
N LYS A 86 -4.18 14.33 5.94
CA LYS A 86 -5.55 13.85 6.11
C LYS A 86 -6.34 14.02 4.80
N SER A 87 -6.27 15.19 4.18
CA SER A 87 -6.91 15.49 2.90
C SER A 87 -6.39 14.60 1.77
N ILE A 88 -5.09 14.28 1.73
CA ILE A 88 -4.55 13.31 0.77
C ILE A 88 -5.25 11.95 0.91
N GLY A 89 -5.40 11.45 2.14
CA GLY A 89 -6.08 10.18 2.37
C GLY A 89 -7.56 10.22 2.00
N LEU A 90 -8.25 11.33 2.27
CA LEU A 90 -9.65 11.51 1.89
C LEU A 90 -9.84 11.52 0.36
N GLU A 91 -8.95 12.21 -0.35
CA GLU A 91 -8.97 12.27 -1.83
C GLU A 91 -8.61 10.92 -2.47
N ALA A 92 -7.80 10.11 -1.77
CA ALA A 92 -7.55 8.71 -2.12
C ALA A 92 -8.72 7.75 -1.78
N GLY A 93 -9.84 8.25 -1.24
CA GLY A 93 -11.01 7.45 -0.87
C GLY A 93 -10.83 6.62 0.40
N GLN A 94 -9.90 7.00 1.30
CA GLN A 94 -9.79 6.37 2.62
C GLN A 94 -10.83 6.89 3.60
N GLU A 95 -11.18 6.05 4.57
CA GLU A 95 -11.99 6.45 5.72
C GLU A 95 -11.28 7.55 6.53
N ASP A 96 -12.04 8.52 7.04
CA ASP A 96 -11.54 9.70 7.76
C ASP A 96 -10.59 9.35 8.93
N SER A 97 -10.90 8.26 9.64
CA SER A 97 -10.09 7.78 10.78
C SER A 97 -8.72 7.20 10.37
N LYS A 98 -8.55 6.79 9.11
CA LYS A 98 -7.31 6.18 8.59
C LYS A 98 -6.59 7.06 7.58
N ALA A 99 -7.25 8.09 7.05
CA ALA A 99 -6.75 8.94 5.98
C ALA A 99 -5.35 9.52 6.26
N ALA A 100 -5.16 10.12 7.43
CA ALA A 100 -3.87 10.70 7.83
C ALA A 100 -2.75 9.65 7.96
N SER A 101 -3.04 8.52 8.63
CA SER A 101 -2.08 7.42 8.82
C SER A 101 -1.74 6.71 7.51
N TRP A 102 -2.68 6.67 6.56
CA TRP A 102 -2.46 6.09 5.26
C TRP A 102 -1.46 6.91 4.44
N ALA A 103 -1.63 8.24 4.39
CA ALA A 103 -0.76 9.12 3.60
C ALA A 103 0.63 9.29 4.22
N THR A 104 0.73 9.43 5.56
CA THR A 104 2.00 9.68 6.27
C THR A 104 3.09 8.65 5.98
N GLY A 105 2.74 7.37 5.86
CA GLY A 105 3.71 6.31 5.52
C GLY A 105 4.34 6.48 4.13
N ALA A 106 3.57 6.94 3.14
CA ALA A 106 4.06 7.21 1.79
C ALA A 106 4.81 8.55 1.72
N LEU A 107 4.27 9.60 2.34
CA LEU A 107 4.88 10.93 2.41
C LEU A 107 6.29 10.89 2.99
N LYS A 108 6.53 10.07 4.02
CA LYS A 108 7.87 9.91 4.60
C LYS A 108 8.90 9.51 3.53
N LYS A 109 8.52 8.61 2.62
CA LYS A 109 9.40 8.14 1.54
C LYS A 109 9.54 9.16 0.41
N LEU A 110 8.45 9.84 0.05
CA LEU A 110 8.48 10.89 -0.97
C LEU A 110 9.34 12.10 -0.55
N VAL A 111 9.38 12.42 0.75
CA VAL A 111 10.29 13.43 1.30
C VAL A 111 11.74 12.94 1.29
N GLU A 112 11.99 11.68 1.67
CA GLU A 112 13.34 11.07 1.62
C GLU A 112 13.91 11.05 0.18
N GLU A 113 13.06 10.83 -0.82
CA GLU A 113 13.43 10.82 -2.24
C GLU A 113 13.41 12.21 -2.89
N ASN A 114 13.21 13.26 -2.09
CA ASN A 114 13.19 14.66 -2.54
C ASN A 114 12.18 14.93 -3.67
N LEU A 115 11.02 14.25 -3.64
CA LEU A 115 9.91 14.46 -4.57
C LEU A 115 8.84 15.39 -4.00
N VAL A 116 8.77 15.49 -2.68
CA VAL A 116 7.78 16.29 -1.95
C VAL A 116 8.47 17.04 -0.83
N GLU A 117 8.20 18.33 -0.72
CA GLU A 117 8.67 19.18 0.36
C GLU A 117 7.64 19.22 1.50
N ARG A 118 8.11 19.08 2.73
CA ARG A 118 7.29 19.24 3.93
C ARG A 118 7.40 20.69 4.40
N LEU A 119 6.31 21.43 4.25
CA LEU A 119 6.20 22.80 4.75
C LEU A 119 5.37 22.81 6.04
N GLN A 120 5.93 23.40 7.08
CA GLN A 120 5.20 23.66 8.32
C GLN A 120 4.74 25.12 8.29
N LEU A 121 3.43 25.35 8.16
CA LEU A 121 2.88 26.69 8.30
C LEU A 121 2.81 27.10 9.77
N ALA A 122 2.54 28.38 10.04
CA ALA A 122 2.28 28.87 11.39
C ALA A 122 1.18 28.05 12.08
N GLY A 123 1.44 27.64 13.33
CA GLY A 123 0.65 26.63 14.05
C GLY A 123 1.09 25.20 13.73
N ASN A 124 0.59 24.20 14.44
CA ASN A 124 1.01 22.79 14.24
C ASN A 124 0.51 22.17 12.91
N LYS A 125 0.31 22.98 11.85
CA LYS A 125 -0.22 22.57 10.56
C LYS A 125 0.92 22.23 9.59
N VAL A 126 0.93 20.98 9.14
CA VAL A 126 1.90 20.46 8.16
C VAL A 126 1.21 20.27 6.82
N VAL A 127 1.81 20.79 5.76
CA VAL A 127 1.41 20.58 4.37
C VAL A 127 2.59 20.04 3.57
N TYR A 128 2.24 19.33 2.51
CA TYR A 128 3.18 18.69 1.60
C TYR A 128 2.96 19.24 0.21
N LYS A 129 4.04 19.67 -0.44
CA LYS A 129 4.03 20.27 -1.77
C LYS A 129 4.95 19.47 -2.70
N ALA A 130 4.50 19.19 -3.92
CA ALA A 130 5.37 18.58 -4.93
C ALA A 130 6.48 19.56 -5.32
N LEU A 131 7.69 19.03 -5.48
CA LEU A 131 8.85 19.80 -5.97
C LEU A 131 8.84 19.94 -7.50
#